data_AF-A0A0A7CPS0-F1
#
_entry.id   AF-A0A0A7CPS0-F1
#
_cell.length_a   1.000
_cell.length_b   1.000
_cell.length_c   1.000
_cell.angle_alpha   90.00
_cell.angle_beta   90.00
_cell.angle_gamma   90.00
#
_symmetry.space_group_name_H-M   'P 1'
#
loop_
_entity.id
_entity.type
_entity.pdbx_description
1 polymer ?
#
loop_
_entity_poly.entity_id
_entity_poly.type
_entity_poly.pdbx_seq_one_letter_code
_entity_poly.pdbx_strand_id
1 'polypeptide(L)'
;MKLLWLCVVANAVGVALGMDLLDAAAKQCTCANDCPQLTCYENSCSPTGYCLYKQKPTGSKCPGQSCTNGGVCDDDNNDTCNEKAECISAFKPSTTMCRPSAGQCDVAEYCTGTGGSCPADKYAPDTTECTGTCNGGACDGLDKCDGFGHCIDVYLPSTTVCRKSVGECDVAETCTGTSGQCPVDTFAAATVKCTGKSNGGACDSQDYCDGKGNCVDVYLPSTTVCRASTGQCDIAEYCSGSCGTCPTDAFASSSTTCTGTCNGNPCDAQDYCDGSGNCVDKYLPSTQVCRASKGQCDVAEMCTGSSGYCPVDAYASETTTCTGKSTGGICDGQDLCDGKGNCVDVYKPSSTVCRASKGQCDVAEYCS
;
A
#
# COMPACT_ATOMS: atom_id res chain seq x y z
N MET A 1 61.73 59.27 -37.36
CA MET A 1 62.68 60.41 -37.44
C MET A 1 62.87 60.91 -38.87
N LYS A 2 61.79 61.19 -39.62
CA LYS A 2 61.83 61.86 -40.94
C LYS A 2 60.79 62.98 -41.09
N LEU A 3 59.89 63.16 -40.12
CA LEU A 3 58.91 64.26 -40.09
C LEU A 3 59.39 65.52 -39.37
N LEU A 4 60.44 65.45 -38.53
CA LEU A 4 60.92 66.62 -37.78
C LEU A 4 61.68 67.66 -38.62
N TRP A 5 62.11 67.30 -39.85
CA TRP A 5 62.87 68.20 -40.73
C TRP A 5 61.98 69.11 -41.60
N LEU A 6 60.68 68.81 -41.73
CA LEU A 6 59.72 69.67 -42.44
C LEU A 6 59.17 70.82 -41.57
N CYS A 7 59.20 70.69 -40.24
CA CYS A 7 58.71 71.74 -39.33
C CYS A 7 59.66 72.96 -39.20
N VAL A 8 60.94 72.79 -39.52
CA VAL A 8 61.94 73.87 -39.33
C VAL A 8 62.02 74.80 -40.55
N VAL A 9 61.75 74.30 -41.75
CA VAL A 9 61.78 75.12 -42.99
C VAL A 9 60.47 75.88 -43.21
N ALA A 10 59.35 75.38 -42.68
CA ALA A 10 58.05 76.09 -42.72
C ALA A 10 58.01 77.35 -41.82
N ASN A 11 58.79 77.36 -40.73
CA ASN A 11 58.87 78.51 -39.82
C ASN A 11 59.68 79.70 -40.38
N ALA A 12 60.54 79.49 -41.39
CA ALA A 12 61.44 80.52 -41.90
C ALA A 12 60.85 81.37 -43.05
N VAL A 13 59.76 80.93 -43.69
CA VAL A 13 59.14 81.64 -44.84
C VAL A 13 57.94 82.48 -44.41
N GLY A 14 57.30 82.18 -43.27
CA GLY A 14 56.13 82.93 -42.77
C GLY A 14 56.43 84.34 -42.26
N VAL A 15 57.69 84.69 -42.00
CA VAL A 15 58.06 85.97 -41.34
C VAL A 15 58.35 87.10 -42.35
N ALA A 16 58.44 86.82 -43.65
CA ALA A 16 58.91 87.81 -44.64
C ALA A 16 57.83 88.51 -45.48
N LEU A 17 56.55 88.12 -45.38
CA LEU A 17 55.45 88.71 -46.18
C LEU A 17 54.19 89.09 -45.39
N GLY A 18 54.20 89.01 -44.05
CA GLY A 18 53.07 89.45 -43.24
C GLY A 18 51.74 88.72 -43.55
N MET A 19 51.82 87.47 -44.03
CA MET A 19 50.67 86.61 -44.26
C MET A 19 50.85 85.36 -43.41
N ASP A 20 49.91 85.15 -42.48
CA ASP A 20 49.86 83.95 -41.65
C ASP A 20 49.76 82.69 -42.53
N LEU A 21 50.40 81.59 -42.10
CA LEU A 21 50.46 80.29 -42.78
C LEU A 21 49.08 79.65 -43.11
N LEU A 22 47.98 80.30 -42.73
CA LEU A 22 46.60 79.91 -42.97
C LEU A 22 46.09 80.29 -44.38
N ASP A 23 46.65 81.32 -45.03
CA ASP A 23 46.15 81.80 -46.34
C ASP A 23 46.53 80.89 -47.53
N ALA A 24 47.54 80.03 -47.38
CA ALA A 24 47.93 79.09 -48.44
C ALA A 24 46.95 77.90 -48.64
N ALA A 25 45.94 77.77 -47.76
CA ALA A 25 44.91 76.72 -47.80
C ALA A 25 43.49 77.26 -48.06
N ALA A 26 43.33 78.56 -48.33
CA ALA A 26 42.02 79.18 -48.48
C ALA A 26 41.33 78.78 -49.81
N LYS A 27 40.13 78.19 -49.73
CA LYS A 27 39.30 77.83 -50.89
C LYS A 27 38.82 79.10 -51.60
N GLN A 28 39.05 79.20 -52.90
CA GLN A 28 38.52 80.28 -53.73
C GLN A 28 37.00 80.20 -53.88
N CYS A 29 36.34 81.35 -53.89
CA CYS A 29 34.90 81.47 -54.06
C CYS A 29 34.54 82.71 -54.89
N THR A 30 33.37 82.66 -55.53
CA THR A 30 32.72 83.81 -56.17
C THR A 30 31.45 84.24 -55.43
N CYS A 31 30.85 83.31 -54.69
CA CYS A 31 29.76 83.55 -53.76
C CYS A 31 29.87 82.61 -52.54
N ALA A 32 29.11 82.86 -51.47
CA ALA A 32 29.19 82.08 -50.23
C ALA A 32 28.89 80.57 -50.44
N ASN A 33 28.07 80.22 -51.43
CA ASN A 33 27.72 78.83 -51.73
C ASN A 33 28.88 78.02 -52.34
N ASP A 34 29.92 78.68 -52.86
CA ASP A 34 31.12 78.00 -53.38
C ASP A 34 32.02 77.46 -52.26
N CYS A 35 31.78 77.92 -51.02
CA CYS A 35 32.52 77.50 -49.85
C CYS A 35 31.96 76.18 -49.29
N PRO A 36 32.82 75.20 -48.98
CA PRO A 36 32.43 74.01 -48.24
C PRO A 36 31.62 74.37 -47.00
N GLN A 37 30.53 73.65 -46.76
CA GLN A 37 29.75 73.83 -45.54
C GLN A 37 30.49 73.15 -44.39
N LEU A 38 30.77 73.92 -43.34
CA LEU A 38 31.30 73.40 -42.09
C LEU A 38 30.20 73.55 -41.03
N THR A 39 29.80 72.43 -40.43
CA THR A 39 28.62 72.31 -39.55
C THR A 39 28.47 73.46 -38.54
N CYS A 40 29.55 73.81 -37.85
CA CYS A 40 29.57 74.82 -36.79
C CYS A 40 30.22 76.16 -37.18
N TYR A 41 30.31 76.44 -38.48
CA TYR A 41 30.75 77.73 -39.00
C TYR A 41 29.72 78.33 -39.95
N GLU A 42 29.65 79.65 -39.97
CA GLU A 42 29.03 80.41 -41.05
C GLU A 42 30.12 80.71 -42.07
N ASN A 43 29.82 80.48 -43.35
CA ASN A 43 30.74 80.80 -44.42
C ASN A 43 30.30 82.05 -45.18
N SER A 44 31.29 82.79 -45.66
CA SER A 44 31.09 83.95 -46.53
C SER A 44 32.23 84.03 -47.54
N CYS A 45 31.98 84.67 -48.67
CA CYS A 45 33.04 84.93 -49.64
C CYS A 45 33.63 86.31 -49.39
N SER A 46 34.93 86.37 -49.08
CA SER A 46 35.66 87.62 -48.91
C SER A 46 35.61 88.46 -50.19
N PRO A 47 35.66 89.81 -50.11
CA PRO A 47 35.90 90.67 -51.27
C PRO A 47 37.17 90.31 -52.06
N THR A 48 38.12 89.59 -51.46
CA THR A 48 39.35 89.09 -52.11
C THR A 48 39.18 87.73 -52.81
N GLY A 49 37.98 87.14 -52.83
CA GLY A 49 37.66 85.91 -53.56
C GLY A 49 37.97 84.59 -52.83
N TYR A 50 38.04 84.61 -51.50
CA TYR A 50 38.35 83.45 -50.66
C TYR A 50 37.31 83.21 -49.58
N CYS A 51 37.10 81.95 -49.23
CA CYS A 51 36.16 81.54 -48.19
C CYS A 51 36.62 81.97 -46.80
N LEU A 52 35.75 82.69 -46.09
CA LEU A 52 35.91 83.05 -44.70
C LEU A 52 34.95 82.22 -43.86
N TYR A 53 35.44 81.70 -42.73
CA TYR A 53 34.66 80.93 -41.78
C TYR A 53 34.61 81.65 -40.44
N LYS A 54 33.40 81.93 -39.96
CA LYS A 54 33.16 82.46 -38.63
C LYS A 54 32.48 81.39 -37.80
N GLN A 55 33.03 81.09 -36.63
CA GLN A 55 32.42 80.12 -35.72
C GLN A 55 31.00 80.58 -35.33
N LYS A 56 30.04 79.67 -35.43
CA LYS A 56 28.67 79.91 -34.94
C LYS A 56 28.67 80.08 -33.42
N PRO A 57 27.76 80.89 -32.84
CA PRO A 57 27.64 81.01 -31.39
C PRO A 57 27.49 79.65 -30.70
N THR A 58 28.11 79.47 -29.53
CA THR A 58 27.90 78.30 -28.68
C THR A 58 26.41 78.08 -28.44
N GLY A 59 25.93 76.85 -28.65
CA GLY A 59 24.51 76.49 -28.58
C GLY A 59 23.75 76.58 -29.92
N SER A 60 24.40 76.99 -31.01
CA SER A 60 23.78 76.96 -32.35
C SER A 60 23.45 75.52 -32.75
N LYS A 61 22.25 75.29 -33.31
CA LYS A 61 21.80 73.96 -33.72
C LYS A 61 22.65 73.39 -34.86
N CYS A 62 23.00 72.12 -34.78
CA CYS A 62 23.66 71.36 -35.83
C CYS A 62 23.05 69.96 -36.02
N PRO A 63 21.77 69.85 -36.44
CA PRO A 63 21.02 68.61 -36.31
C PRO A 63 21.61 67.41 -37.05
N GLY A 64 21.84 66.29 -36.34
CA GLY A 64 22.32 65.03 -36.91
C GLY A 64 23.69 65.13 -37.56
N GLN A 65 24.55 66.00 -37.03
CA GLN A 65 25.92 66.23 -37.51
C GLN A 65 26.97 65.99 -36.41
N SER A 66 26.57 65.45 -35.25
CA SER A 66 27.47 65.06 -34.17
C SER A 66 28.10 63.68 -34.42
N CYS A 67 28.83 63.13 -33.45
CA CYS A 67 29.54 61.85 -33.59
C CYS A 67 28.72 60.60 -33.20
N THR A 68 27.50 60.76 -32.65
CA THR A 68 26.67 59.64 -32.17
C THR A 68 25.37 59.41 -32.95
N ASN A 69 25.22 60.08 -34.09
CA ASN A 69 23.96 60.21 -34.83
C ASN A 69 23.27 58.87 -35.12
N GLY A 70 21.93 58.90 -35.10
CA GLY A 70 21.07 57.80 -35.55
C GLY A 70 20.85 56.68 -34.53
N GLY A 71 21.36 56.82 -33.30
CA GLY A 71 21.00 55.93 -32.21
C GLY A 71 19.58 56.21 -31.67
N VAL A 72 18.89 55.18 -31.16
CA VAL A 72 17.51 55.32 -30.64
C VAL A 72 17.37 56.27 -29.45
N CYS A 73 18.47 56.52 -28.73
CA CYS A 73 18.55 57.47 -27.62
C CYS A 73 19.18 58.81 -28.01
N ASP A 74 19.58 58.96 -29.27
CA ASP A 74 20.11 60.22 -29.77
C ASP A 74 18.96 61.19 -30.06
N ASP A 75 19.22 62.47 -29.81
CA ASP A 75 18.30 63.55 -30.12
C ASP A 75 18.91 64.44 -31.20
N ASP A 76 19.08 63.85 -32.38
CA ASP A 76 19.70 64.47 -33.57
C ASP A 76 19.16 65.89 -33.83
N ASN A 77 17.86 66.12 -33.61
CA ASN A 77 17.23 67.43 -33.81
C ASN A 77 17.77 68.52 -32.88
N ASN A 78 18.40 68.13 -31.78
CA ASN A 78 18.81 69.01 -30.70
C ASN A 78 20.32 69.17 -30.51
N ASP A 79 21.15 68.54 -31.35
CA ASP A 79 22.61 68.73 -31.39
C ASP A 79 23.01 70.21 -31.47
N THR A 80 24.12 70.59 -30.80
CA THR A 80 24.57 71.98 -30.72
C THR A 80 26.07 72.16 -30.92
N CYS A 81 26.50 73.34 -31.34
CA CYS A 81 27.91 73.69 -31.48
C CYS A 81 28.53 74.11 -30.14
N ASN A 82 29.72 73.60 -29.82
CA ASN A 82 30.48 73.97 -28.63
C ASN A 82 31.48 75.12 -28.89
N GLU A 83 32.22 75.53 -27.85
CA GLU A 83 33.24 76.60 -27.91
C GLU A 83 34.42 76.28 -28.83
N LYS A 84 34.62 75.01 -29.20
CA LYS A 84 35.66 74.56 -30.15
C LYS A 84 35.15 74.42 -31.58
N ALA A 85 33.91 74.83 -31.85
CA ALA A 85 33.23 74.66 -33.13
C ALA A 85 33.03 73.18 -33.53
N GLU A 86 32.89 72.30 -32.54
CA GLU A 86 32.51 70.91 -32.73
C GLU A 86 31.00 70.78 -32.52
N CYS A 87 30.32 69.98 -33.35
CA CYS A 87 28.93 69.63 -33.12
C CYS A 87 28.87 68.55 -32.04
N ILE A 88 28.31 68.89 -30.88
CA ILE A 88 28.13 67.99 -29.74
C ILE A 88 26.72 67.40 -29.73
N SER A 89 26.62 66.12 -29.39
CA SER A 89 25.36 65.39 -29.39
C SER A 89 24.42 65.85 -28.28
N ALA A 90 23.13 65.90 -28.58
CA ALA A 90 22.08 65.99 -27.58
C ALA A 90 21.42 64.62 -27.39
N PHE A 91 21.15 64.22 -26.14
CA PHE A 91 20.57 62.91 -25.85
C PHE A 91 19.15 63.02 -25.30
N LYS A 92 18.32 62.02 -25.63
CA LYS A 92 16.97 61.89 -25.05
C LYS A 92 17.06 61.71 -23.52
N PRO A 93 16.08 62.23 -22.75
CA PRO A 93 16.12 62.14 -21.29
C PRO A 93 16.04 60.70 -20.79
N SER A 94 16.51 60.47 -19.56
CA SER A 94 16.58 59.12 -18.97
C SER A 94 15.24 58.46 -18.66
N THR A 95 14.14 59.16 -18.90
CA THR A 95 12.77 58.64 -18.85
C THR A 95 12.28 58.12 -20.20
N THR A 96 13.09 58.21 -21.26
CA THR A 96 12.74 57.73 -22.59
C THR A 96 13.01 56.25 -22.69
N MET A 97 11.96 55.43 -22.82
CA MET A 97 12.09 53.99 -23.06
C MET A 97 12.64 53.75 -24.47
N CYS A 98 13.76 53.03 -24.56
CA CYS A 98 14.43 52.75 -25.83
C CYS A 98 14.34 51.27 -26.24
N ARG A 99 14.08 50.38 -25.29
CA ARG A 99 13.73 48.98 -25.55
C ARG A 99 12.59 48.57 -24.60
N PRO A 100 11.42 48.18 -25.12
CA PRO A 100 10.36 47.63 -24.29
C PRO A 100 10.72 46.22 -23.83
N SER A 101 10.20 45.81 -22.67
CA SER A 101 10.32 44.44 -22.18
C SER A 101 9.68 43.43 -23.15
N ALA A 102 10.40 42.37 -23.47
CA ALA A 102 10.03 41.27 -24.36
C ALA A 102 9.27 40.13 -23.65
N GLY A 103 9.00 40.23 -22.34
CA GLY A 103 8.29 39.20 -21.59
C GLY A 103 8.44 39.36 -20.07
N GLN A 104 7.92 38.38 -19.33
CA GLN A 104 7.92 38.41 -17.85
C GLN A 104 9.33 38.44 -17.23
N CYS A 105 10.33 37.90 -17.94
CA CYS A 105 11.71 37.82 -17.48
C CYS A 105 12.64 38.89 -18.07
N ASP A 106 12.06 39.92 -18.70
CA ASP A 106 12.81 40.98 -19.35
C ASP A 106 12.46 42.35 -18.75
N VAL A 107 13.44 43.24 -18.63
CA VAL A 107 13.26 44.58 -18.06
C VAL A 107 13.34 45.61 -19.17
N ALA A 108 12.43 46.59 -19.18
CA ALA A 108 12.51 47.65 -20.17
C ALA A 108 13.72 48.57 -19.94
N GLU A 109 14.48 48.86 -20.99
CA GLU A 109 15.57 49.84 -20.94
C GLU A 109 15.11 51.25 -21.29
N TYR A 110 15.73 52.19 -20.58
CA TYR A 110 15.58 53.61 -20.79
C TYR A 110 16.93 54.22 -21.18
N CYS A 111 16.87 55.28 -21.97
CA CYS A 111 18.05 56.06 -22.32
C CYS A 111 18.82 56.50 -21.07
N THR A 112 20.13 56.70 -21.18
CA THR A 112 20.93 57.15 -20.02
C THR A 112 20.90 58.66 -19.83
N GLY A 113 20.45 59.42 -20.86
CA GLY A 113 20.62 60.87 -20.95
C GLY A 113 22.04 61.32 -21.29
N THR A 114 22.96 60.37 -21.55
CA THR A 114 24.39 60.65 -21.75
C THR A 114 25.00 59.94 -22.96
N GLY A 115 24.20 59.17 -23.72
CA GLY A 115 24.65 58.47 -24.91
C GLY A 115 23.52 58.21 -25.90
N GLY A 116 23.86 58.09 -27.19
CA GLY A 116 22.89 57.93 -28.29
C GLY A 116 22.38 56.49 -28.47
N SER A 117 23.05 55.50 -27.89
CA SER A 117 22.62 54.10 -27.92
C SER A 117 21.78 53.75 -26.68
N CYS A 118 20.80 52.85 -26.86
CA CYS A 118 20.12 52.22 -25.73
C CYS A 118 21.14 51.38 -24.93
N PRO A 119 21.07 51.33 -23.59
CA PRO A 119 21.96 50.51 -22.79
C PRO A 119 21.85 49.02 -23.14
N ALA A 120 22.80 48.23 -22.62
CA ALA A 120 22.79 46.78 -22.75
C ALA A 120 21.49 46.20 -22.14
N ASP A 121 21.04 45.09 -22.73
CA ASP A 121 19.84 44.35 -22.29
C ASP A 121 19.96 43.92 -20.84
N LYS A 122 18.90 44.15 -20.06
CA LYS A 122 18.81 43.76 -18.67
C LYS A 122 17.62 42.85 -18.47
N TYR A 123 17.91 41.70 -17.87
CA TYR A 123 16.89 40.71 -17.56
C TYR A 123 16.47 40.79 -16.10
N ALA A 124 15.28 40.29 -15.82
CA ALA A 124 14.78 40.16 -14.46
C ALA A 124 15.65 39.16 -13.68
N PRO A 125 15.87 39.37 -12.37
CA PRO A 125 16.69 38.45 -11.57
C PRO A 125 16.06 37.06 -11.48
N ASP A 126 16.88 36.07 -11.15
CA ASP A 126 16.51 34.64 -11.01
C ASP A 126 15.50 34.33 -9.88
N THR A 127 15.15 35.34 -9.09
CA THR A 127 14.13 35.28 -8.04
C THR A 127 12.76 35.75 -8.53
N THR A 128 12.68 36.33 -9.73
CA THR A 128 11.44 36.85 -10.31
C THR A 128 10.54 35.69 -10.73
N GLU A 129 9.30 35.71 -10.24
CA GLU A 129 8.28 34.74 -10.61
C GLU A 129 7.80 34.98 -12.03
N CYS A 130 7.55 33.90 -12.77
CA CYS A 130 7.02 33.94 -14.11
C CYS A 130 6.01 32.79 -14.31
N THR A 131 5.46 32.66 -15.52
CA THR A 131 4.55 31.58 -15.89
C THR A 131 5.18 30.80 -17.02
N GLY A 132 5.67 29.61 -16.71
CA GLY A 132 6.34 28.70 -17.62
C GLY A 132 5.35 27.94 -18.49
N THR A 133 5.79 26.80 -19.00
CA THR A 133 4.99 25.97 -19.91
C THR A 133 4.21 24.87 -19.17
N CYS A 134 4.67 24.45 -18.00
CA CYS A 134 4.16 23.28 -17.27
C CYS A 134 3.36 23.65 -16.02
N ASN A 135 2.20 24.29 -16.18
CA ASN A 135 1.43 24.82 -15.04
C ASN A 135 0.30 23.91 -14.54
N GLY A 136 -0.05 24.03 -13.25
CA GLY A 136 -1.32 23.57 -12.66
C GLY A 136 -1.37 22.10 -12.22
N GLY A 137 -0.26 21.37 -12.30
CA GLY A 137 -0.15 20.02 -11.78
C GLY A 137 0.11 19.98 -10.27
N ALA A 138 -0.16 18.85 -9.61
CA ALA A 138 0.04 18.71 -8.16
C ALA A 138 1.52 18.78 -7.71
N CYS A 139 2.45 18.64 -8.65
CA CYS A 139 3.89 18.76 -8.44
C CYS A 139 4.49 20.02 -9.07
N ASP A 140 3.62 20.91 -9.55
CA ASP A 140 4.01 22.18 -10.14
C ASP A 140 4.50 23.13 -9.05
N GLY A 141 5.69 23.67 -9.26
CA GLY A 141 6.30 24.66 -8.39
C GLY A 141 5.99 26.07 -8.87
N LEU A 142 6.71 27.04 -8.32
CA LEU A 142 6.60 28.42 -8.76
C LEU A 142 7.76 28.73 -9.70
N ASP A 143 7.43 28.93 -10.98
CA ASP A 143 8.40 29.19 -12.04
C ASP A 143 9.15 30.49 -11.81
N LYS A 144 10.40 30.51 -12.27
CA LYS A 144 11.30 31.65 -12.06
C LYS A 144 12.06 32.00 -13.31
N CYS A 145 12.50 33.24 -13.40
CA CYS A 145 13.42 33.65 -14.44
C CYS A 145 14.80 33.01 -14.24
N ASP A 146 15.58 32.88 -15.31
CA ASP A 146 16.95 32.38 -15.27
C ASP A 146 18.02 33.48 -15.09
N GLY A 147 17.60 34.76 -15.06
CA GLY A 147 18.52 35.91 -15.08
C GLY A 147 19.01 36.30 -16.48
N PHE A 148 18.51 35.63 -17.53
CA PHE A 148 18.90 35.80 -18.93
C PHE A 148 17.70 35.96 -19.89
N GLY A 149 16.52 36.29 -19.35
CA GLY A 149 15.33 36.58 -20.14
C GLY A 149 14.39 35.40 -20.36
N HIS A 150 14.73 34.21 -19.86
CA HIS A 150 13.86 33.03 -20.00
C HIS A 150 13.15 32.71 -18.69
N CYS A 151 11.89 32.31 -18.80
CA CYS A 151 11.16 31.68 -17.72
C CYS A 151 11.47 30.18 -17.71
N ILE A 152 11.87 29.65 -16.56
CA ILE A 152 12.14 28.22 -16.38
C ILE A 152 11.10 27.57 -15.48
N ASP A 153 10.61 26.40 -15.91
CA ASP A 153 9.68 25.60 -15.12
C ASP A 153 10.38 25.09 -13.85
N VAL A 154 9.76 25.30 -12.69
CA VAL A 154 10.28 24.83 -11.40
C VAL A 154 9.34 23.78 -10.82
N TYR A 155 9.87 22.62 -10.44
CA TYR A 155 9.07 21.52 -9.90
C TYR A 155 9.23 21.38 -8.39
N LEU A 156 8.19 20.90 -7.71
CA LEU A 156 8.26 20.59 -6.29
C LEU A 156 9.29 19.47 -6.02
N PRO A 157 9.97 19.49 -4.85
CA PRO A 157 10.98 18.50 -4.51
C PRO A 157 10.47 17.06 -4.58
N SER A 158 11.37 16.10 -4.80
CA SER A 158 11.01 14.68 -4.90
C SER A 158 10.50 14.05 -3.59
N THR A 159 10.51 14.81 -2.50
CA THR A 159 9.98 14.44 -1.19
C THR A 159 8.54 14.92 -0.98
N THR A 160 8.00 15.72 -1.90
CA THR A 160 6.63 16.24 -1.81
C THR A 160 5.65 15.14 -2.18
N VAL A 161 4.81 14.72 -1.23
CA VAL A 161 3.70 13.79 -1.48
C VAL A 161 2.61 14.51 -2.25
N CYS A 162 2.35 14.06 -3.49
CA CYS A 162 1.32 14.63 -4.36
C CYS A 162 0.02 13.82 -4.39
N ARG A 163 0.09 12.53 -4.03
CA ARG A 163 -1.08 11.70 -3.71
C ARG A 163 -0.80 10.91 -2.45
N LYS A 164 -1.71 11.00 -1.47
CA LYS A 164 -1.62 10.22 -0.23
C LYS A 164 -2.09 8.80 -0.48
N SER A 165 -1.52 7.83 0.22
CA SER A 165 -2.02 6.45 0.21
C SER A 165 -3.42 6.35 0.84
N VAL A 166 -4.24 5.49 0.26
CA VAL A 166 -5.58 5.10 0.71
C VAL A 166 -5.54 3.67 1.21
N GLY A 167 -5.24 3.50 2.50
CA GLY A 167 -5.16 2.18 3.15
C GLY A 167 -3.79 1.52 3.02
N GLU A 168 -3.69 0.26 3.45
CA GLU A 168 -2.42 -0.48 3.58
C GLU A 168 -1.88 -1.01 2.24
N CYS A 169 -2.75 -1.18 1.24
CA CYS A 169 -2.40 -1.73 -0.08
C CYS A 169 -2.16 -0.66 -1.14
N ASP A 170 -2.08 0.60 -0.73
CA ASP A 170 -1.87 1.74 -1.60
C ASP A 170 -0.55 2.46 -1.24
N VAL A 171 0.17 2.94 -2.25
CA VAL A 171 1.49 3.58 -2.07
C VAL A 171 1.36 5.06 -2.37
N ALA A 172 1.75 5.93 -1.43
CA ALA A 172 1.73 7.36 -1.68
C ALA A 172 2.72 7.74 -2.79
N GLU A 173 2.28 8.51 -3.79
CA GLU A 173 3.16 9.07 -4.81
C GLU A 173 3.79 10.38 -4.35
N THR A 174 5.09 10.46 -4.58
CA THR A 174 5.86 11.67 -4.42
C THR A 174 6.21 12.25 -5.79
N CYS A 175 6.33 13.57 -5.84
CA CYS A 175 6.82 14.26 -7.02
C CYS A 175 8.17 13.70 -7.48
N THR A 176 8.49 13.82 -8.76
CA THR A 176 9.78 13.36 -9.29
C THR A 176 10.88 14.40 -9.16
N GLY A 177 10.54 15.65 -8.85
CA GLY A 177 11.44 16.81 -8.94
C GLY A 177 11.76 17.25 -10.38
N THR A 178 11.12 16.65 -11.39
CA THR A 178 11.39 16.87 -12.82
C THR A 178 10.13 17.01 -13.67
N SER A 179 8.95 16.94 -13.06
CA SER A 179 7.66 17.08 -13.72
C SER A 179 6.64 17.74 -12.80
N GLY A 180 5.77 18.58 -13.37
CA GLY A 180 4.65 19.20 -12.66
C GLY A 180 3.49 18.24 -12.38
N GLN A 181 3.46 17.07 -13.03
CA GLN A 181 2.44 16.06 -12.81
C GLN A 181 2.83 15.09 -11.70
N CYS A 182 1.85 14.70 -10.87
CA CYS A 182 2.03 13.59 -9.95
C CYS A 182 2.21 12.29 -10.76
N PRO A 183 3.11 11.37 -10.35
CA PRO A 183 3.19 10.06 -10.96
C PRO A 183 1.83 9.34 -10.96
N VAL A 184 1.69 8.36 -11.86
CA VAL A 184 0.50 7.51 -11.91
C VAL A 184 0.33 6.76 -10.60
N ASP A 185 -0.93 6.50 -10.23
CA ASP A 185 -1.29 5.75 -9.02
C ASP A 185 -0.68 4.34 -9.07
N THR A 186 0.12 4.00 -8.06
CA THR A 186 0.77 2.71 -7.88
C THR A 186 0.35 2.06 -6.57
N PHE A 187 0.21 0.74 -6.62
CA PHE A 187 -0.26 -0.04 -5.47
C PHE A 187 0.85 -0.88 -4.86
N ALA A 188 0.65 -1.25 -3.60
CA ALA A 188 1.56 -2.11 -2.88
C ALA A 188 1.65 -3.49 -3.56
N ALA A 189 2.85 -4.08 -3.59
CA ALA A 189 3.06 -5.39 -4.20
C ALA A 189 2.22 -6.48 -3.51
N ALA A 190 1.92 -7.56 -4.24
CA ALA A 190 1.09 -8.66 -3.71
C ALA A 190 1.73 -9.45 -2.54
N THR A 191 2.96 -9.12 -2.17
CA THR A 191 3.66 -9.67 -1.00
C THR A 191 3.55 -8.79 0.24
N VAL A 192 2.97 -7.59 0.11
CA VAL A 192 2.74 -6.68 1.23
C VAL A 192 1.58 -7.20 2.06
N LYS A 193 1.83 -7.33 3.36
CA LYS A 193 0.83 -7.76 4.34
C LYS A 193 -0.18 -6.65 4.57
N CYS A 194 -1.42 -7.04 4.76
CA CYS A 194 -2.49 -6.12 5.11
C CYS A 194 -3.43 -6.79 6.12
N THR A 195 -4.45 -6.04 6.54
CA THR A 195 -5.50 -6.49 7.45
C THR A 195 -6.84 -6.45 6.73
N GLY A 196 -7.39 -7.62 6.43
CA GLY A 196 -8.62 -7.81 5.71
C GLY A 196 -9.88 -7.65 6.57
N LYS A 197 -10.97 -8.26 6.11
CA LYS A 197 -12.27 -8.25 6.81
C LYS A 197 -12.40 -9.41 7.79
N SER A 198 -11.79 -10.54 7.48
CA SER A 198 -11.89 -11.78 8.25
C SER A 198 -10.61 -11.95 9.06
N ASN A 199 -10.63 -11.60 10.35
CA ASN A 199 -9.37 -11.52 11.13
C ASN A 199 -9.49 -12.31 12.44
N GLY A 200 -8.45 -13.06 12.80
CA GLY A 200 -8.25 -13.65 14.13
C GLY A 200 -9.05 -14.93 14.43
N GLY A 201 -9.70 -15.52 13.44
CA GLY A 201 -10.35 -16.83 13.58
C GLY A 201 -9.34 -17.99 13.51
N ALA A 202 -9.73 -19.18 13.98
CA ALA A 202 -8.84 -20.36 14.00
C ALA A 202 -8.41 -20.85 12.60
N CYS A 203 -9.13 -20.43 11.55
CA CYS A 203 -8.85 -20.73 10.14
C CYS A 203 -8.33 -19.51 9.37
N ASP A 204 -8.05 -18.43 10.06
CA ASP A 204 -7.57 -17.20 9.48
C ASP A 204 -6.06 -17.25 9.21
N SER A 205 -5.62 -16.69 8.09
CA SER A 205 -4.20 -16.59 7.73
C SER A 205 -3.79 -15.12 7.55
N GLN A 206 -2.52 -14.89 7.23
CA GLN A 206 -2.05 -13.54 6.96
C GLN A 206 -2.59 -13.06 5.61
N ASP A 207 -3.31 -11.94 5.62
CA ASP A 207 -3.79 -11.30 4.40
C ASP A 207 -2.68 -10.56 3.65
N TYR A 208 -2.86 -10.45 2.34
CA TYR A 208 -1.93 -9.79 1.44
C TYR A 208 -2.66 -8.93 0.42
N CYS A 209 -1.96 -7.90 -0.05
CA CYS A 209 -2.45 -7.06 -1.13
C CYS A 209 -2.56 -7.85 -2.45
N ASP A 210 -3.40 -7.39 -3.38
CA ASP A 210 -3.55 -8.00 -4.71
C ASP A 210 -2.68 -7.34 -5.81
N GLY A 211 -1.88 -6.32 -5.45
CA GLY A 211 -1.14 -5.50 -6.42
C GLY A 211 -1.99 -4.44 -7.13
N LYS A 212 -3.25 -4.24 -6.70
CA LYS A 212 -4.23 -3.33 -7.30
C LYS A 212 -4.99 -2.49 -6.27
N GLY A 213 -4.45 -2.37 -5.06
CA GLY A 213 -5.00 -1.54 -4.00
C GLY A 213 -5.97 -2.27 -3.06
N ASN A 214 -6.26 -3.55 -3.28
CA ASN A 214 -7.16 -4.30 -2.41
C ASN A 214 -6.39 -5.22 -1.47
N CYS A 215 -6.84 -5.27 -0.21
CA CYS A 215 -6.43 -6.32 0.72
C CYS A 215 -7.31 -7.55 0.50
N VAL A 216 -6.69 -8.72 0.35
CA VAL A 216 -7.40 -9.98 0.10
C VAL A 216 -7.25 -10.89 1.31
N ASP A 217 -8.40 -11.31 1.85
CA ASP A 217 -8.47 -12.28 2.94
C ASP A 217 -7.83 -13.61 2.49
N VAL A 218 -6.92 -14.15 3.31
CA VAL A 218 -6.29 -15.45 3.07
C VAL A 218 -6.66 -16.42 4.18
N TYR A 219 -7.17 -17.58 3.79
CA TYR A 219 -7.61 -18.61 4.74
C TYR A 219 -6.65 -19.79 4.78
N LEU A 220 -6.57 -20.44 5.95
CA LEU A 220 -5.83 -21.69 6.09
C LEU A 220 -6.45 -22.79 5.20
N PRO A 221 -5.63 -23.69 4.62
CA PRO A 221 -6.10 -24.75 3.74
C PRO A 221 -7.17 -25.64 4.38
N SER A 222 -8.00 -26.29 3.57
CA SER A 222 -9.04 -27.19 4.07
C SER A 222 -8.54 -28.47 4.73
N THR A 223 -7.23 -28.67 4.77
CA THR A 223 -6.55 -29.77 5.47
C THR A 223 -6.10 -29.37 6.88
N THR A 224 -6.27 -28.11 7.27
CA THR A 224 -5.88 -27.61 8.59
C THR A 224 -6.96 -27.95 9.61
N VAL A 225 -6.60 -28.71 10.65
CA VAL A 225 -7.47 -28.95 11.81
C VAL A 225 -7.58 -27.66 12.61
N CYS A 226 -8.78 -27.11 12.70
CA CYS A 226 -9.06 -25.91 13.50
C CYS A 226 -9.65 -26.23 14.87
N ARG A 227 -10.17 -27.44 15.03
CA ARG A 227 -10.60 -27.98 16.32
C ARG A 227 -10.36 -29.48 16.35
N ALA A 228 -9.59 -29.92 17.35
CA ALA A 228 -9.27 -31.33 17.50
C ALA A 228 -10.42 -32.08 18.17
N SER A 229 -10.59 -33.35 17.79
CA SER A 229 -11.50 -34.26 18.47
C SER A 229 -11.10 -34.46 19.95
N THR A 230 -12.10 -34.39 20.83
CA THR A 230 -11.99 -34.56 22.28
C THR A 230 -12.29 -35.98 22.76
N GLY A 231 -12.65 -36.91 21.85
CA GLY A 231 -12.97 -38.28 22.20
C GLY A 231 -13.46 -39.11 21.02
N GLN A 232 -13.79 -40.39 21.26
CA GLN A 232 -14.20 -41.33 20.20
C GLN A 232 -15.48 -40.93 19.46
N CYS A 233 -16.35 -40.15 20.11
CA CYS A 233 -17.63 -39.68 19.56
C CYS A 233 -17.60 -38.24 19.07
N ASP A 234 -16.42 -37.62 19.02
CA ASP A 234 -16.19 -36.27 18.56
C ASP A 234 -15.36 -36.30 17.26
N ILE A 235 -15.74 -35.51 16.25
CA ILE A 235 -15.03 -35.44 14.98
C ILE A 235 -14.14 -34.21 15.00
N ALA A 236 -12.92 -34.31 14.48
CA ALA A 236 -12.08 -33.12 14.32
C ALA A 236 -12.60 -32.25 13.16
N GLU A 237 -12.71 -30.94 13.37
CA GLU A 237 -13.09 -30.00 12.33
C GLU A 237 -11.87 -29.44 11.62
N TYR A 238 -12.05 -29.33 10.32
CA TYR A 238 -11.08 -28.77 9.41
C TYR A 238 -11.58 -27.44 8.89
N CYS A 239 -10.66 -26.54 8.58
CA CYS A 239 -10.98 -25.31 7.88
C CYS A 239 -11.69 -25.61 6.55
N SER A 240 -12.51 -24.67 6.10
CA SER A 240 -13.16 -24.78 4.78
C SER A 240 -12.23 -24.39 3.63
N GLY A 241 -11.18 -23.62 3.92
CA GLY A 241 -10.37 -22.93 2.92
C GLY A 241 -11.00 -21.65 2.37
N SER A 242 -12.16 -21.22 2.90
CA SER A 242 -12.91 -20.07 2.39
C SER A 242 -13.48 -19.15 3.48
N CYS A 243 -13.19 -19.42 4.77
CA CYS A 243 -13.59 -18.55 5.87
C CYS A 243 -12.59 -18.64 7.04
N GLY A 244 -12.44 -17.56 7.80
CA GLY A 244 -11.53 -17.48 8.95
C GLY A 244 -12.03 -18.24 10.20
N THR A 245 -13.32 -18.57 10.28
CA THR A 245 -13.91 -19.31 11.40
C THR A 245 -13.86 -20.82 11.19
N CYS A 246 -13.63 -21.58 12.25
CA CYS A 246 -13.79 -23.03 12.24
C CYS A 246 -15.28 -23.40 12.07
N PRO A 247 -15.63 -24.49 11.36
CA PRO A 247 -16.99 -25.00 11.32
C PRO A 247 -17.58 -25.27 12.72
N THR A 248 -18.90 -25.39 12.78
CA THR A 248 -19.60 -25.80 14.01
C THR A 248 -19.19 -27.21 14.43
N ASP A 249 -19.30 -27.45 15.73
CA ASP A 249 -19.04 -28.74 16.35
C ASP A 249 -19.78 -29.90 15.67
N ALA A 250 -19.03 -30.88 15.15
CA ALA A 250 -19.56 -32.06 14.51
C ALA A 250 -19.24 -33.32 15.34
N PHE A 251 -20.28 -34.07 15.67
CA PHE A 251 -20.15 -35.31 16.42
C PHE A 251 -20.29 -36.55 15.54
N ALA A 252 -19.69 -37.64 15.99
CA ALA A 252 -19.83 -38.94 15.33
C ALA A 252 -21.30 -39.40 15.36
N SER A 253 -21.74 -40.01 14.26
CA SER A 253 -23.11 -40.52 14.14
C SER A 253 -23.48 -41.51 15.25
N SER A 254 -24.77 -41.70 15.52
CA SER A 254 -25.23 -42.70 16.48
C SER A 254 -25.01 -44.16 16.08
N SER A 255 -24.50 -44.40 14.86
CA SER A 255 -24.02 -45.71 14.41
C SER A 255 -22.51 -45.93 14.61
N THR A 256 -21.78 -44.91 15.07
CA THR A 256 -20.35 -45.03 15.33
C THR A 256 -20.13 -45.80 16.63
N THR A 257 -19.36 -46.88 16.55
CA THR A 257 -18.98 -47.69 17.72
C THR A 257 -18.00 -46.93 18.60
N CYS A 258 -18.16 -47.06 19.91
CA CYS A 258 -17.24 -46.50 20.90
C CYS A 258 -16.97 -47.51 22.02
N THR A 259 -16.14 -47.13 22.98
CA THR A 259 -15.79 -47.92 24.17
C THR A 259 -16.24 -47.14 25.39
N GLY A 260 -17.32 -47.60 26.00
CA GLY A 260 -17.96 -47.00 27.15
C GLY A 260 -17.24 -47.29 28.46
N THR A 261 -17.95 -47.18 29.57
CA THR A 261 -17.38 -47.45 30.90
C THR A 261 -17.57 -48.90 31.35
N CYS A 262 -18.67 -49.53 30.95
CA CYS A 262 -18.89 -50.96 31.10
C CYS A 262 -18.32 -51.69 29.88
N ASN A 263 -17.33 -52.58 30.07
CA ASN A 263 -16.79 -53.36 28.96
C ASN A 263 -16.45 -54.78 29.40
N GLY A 264 -16.68 -55.77 28.52
CA GLY A 264 -16.16 -57.14 28.67
C GLY A 264 -16.88 -58.00 29.70
N ASN A 265 -18.03 -57.54 30.21
CA ASN A 265 -18.88 -58.32 31.10
C ASN A 265 -19.86 -59.20 30.29
N PRO A 266 -20.43 -60.29 30.86
CA PRO A 266 -21.27 -61.23 30.11
C PRO A 266 -22.57 -60.65 29.51
N CYS A 267 -23.05 -59.52 30.01
CA CYS A 267 -24.24 -58.81 29.53
C CYS A 267 -23.92 -57.51 28.80
N ASP A 268 -22.65 -57.27 28.51
CA ASP A 268 -22.16 -56.11 27.81
C ASP A 268 -22.45 -56.22 26.30
N ALA A 269 -22.98 -55.15 25.70
CA ALA A 269 -23.19 -55.07 24.26
C ALA A 269 -22.26 -54.01 23.65
N GLN A 270 -22.20 -53.94 22.32
CA GLN A 270 -21.40 -52.92 21.65
C GLN A 270 -21.96 -51.52 21.93
N ASP A 271 -21.11 -50.64 22.45
CA ASP A 271 -21.47 -49.24 22.70
C ASP A 271 -21.45 -48.41 21.43
N TYR A 272 -22.29 -47.38 21.41
CA TYR A 272 -22.43 -46.45 20.30
C TYR A 272 -22.50 -45.02 20.78
N CYS A 273 -22.05 -44.11 19.92
CA CYS A 273 -22.21 -42.68 20.14
C CYS A 273 -23.70 -42.27 20.16
N ASP A 274 -24.01 -41.13 20.78
CA ASP A 274 -25.37 -40.56 20.81
C ASP A 274 -25.64 -39.53 19.70
N GLY A 275 -24.64 -39.20 18.87
CA GLY A 275 -24.72 -38.11 17.90
C GLY A 275 -24.50 -36.71 18.49
N SER A 276 -24.12 -36.63 19.78
CA SER A 276 -23.89 -35.40 20.55
C SER A 276 -22.58 -35.43 21.35
N GLY A 277 -21.64 -36.29 20.96
CA GLY A 277 -20.30 -36.37 21.54
C GLY A 277 -20.13 -37.37 22.69
N ASN A 278 -21.20 -38.05 23.14
CA ASN A 278 -21.10 -39.02 24.24
C ASN A 278 -21.11 -40.45 23.72
N CYS A 279 -20.28 -41.30 24.34
CA CYS A 279 -20.39 -42.75 24.19
C CYS A 279 -21.43 -43.29 25.16
N VAL A 280 -22.37 -44.10 24.68
CA VAL A 280 -23.46 -44.64 25.49
C VAL A 280 -23.32 -46.14 25.63
N ASP A 281 -23.14 -46.59 26.87
CA ASP A 281 -23.08 -48.00 27.25
C ASP A 281 -24.36 -48.74 26.79
N LYS A 282 -24.21 -49.86 26.07
CA LYS A 282 -25.31 -50.73 25.64
C LYS A 282 -25.24 -52.07 26.33
N TYR A 283 -26.40 -52.62 26.62
CA TYR A 283 -26.53 -53.90 27.33
C TYR A 283 -27.30 -54.91 26.50
N LEU A 284 -26.92 -56.18 26.62
CA LEU A 284 -27.64 -57.29 26.00
C LEU A 284 -29.08 -57.35 26.54
N PRO A 285 -30.06 -57.72 25.68
CA PRO A 285 -31.47 -57.71 26.06
C PRO A 285 -31.75 -58.66 27.22
N SER A 286 -32.87 -58.46 27.91
CA SER A 286 -33.24 -59.29 29.07
C SER A 286 -33.59 -60.75 28.74
N THR A 287 -33.49 -61.13 27.48
CA THR A 287 -33.63 -62.50 26.98
C THR A 287 -32.29 -63.21 26.78
N GLN A 288 -31.16 -62.51 26.93
CA GLN A 288 -29.84 -63.07 26.76
C GLN A 288 -29.43 -63.82 28.03
N VAL A 289 -29.16 -65.12 27.91
CA VAL A 289 -28.58 -65.92 29.00
C VAL A 289 -27.11 -65.55 29.17
N CYS A 290 -26.73 -65.16 30.38
CA CYS A 290 -25.37 -64.76 30.75
C CYS A 290 -24.66 -65.77 31.66
N ARG A 291 -25.42 -66.58 32.39
CA ARG A 291 -24.94 -67.78 33.06
C ARG A 291 -25.95 -68.90 32.83
N ALA A 292 -25.47 -70.02 32.30
CA ALA A 292 -26.30 -71.19 32.06
C ALA A 292 -26.51 -71.96 33.37
N SER A 293 -27.69 -72.58 33.50
CA SER A 293 -28.01 -73.49 34.60
C SER A 293 -27.03 -74.67 34.66
N LYS A 294 -26.52 -74.95 35.87
CA LYS A 294 -25.66 -76.08 36.24
C LYS A 294 -26.44 -77.23 36.88
N GLY A 295 -27.64 -77.51 36.39
CA GLY A 295 -28.43 -78.68 36.79
C GLY A 295 -29.89 -78.36 37.07
N GLN A 296 -30.66 -79.37 37.48
CA GLN A 296 -32.12 -79.25 37.65
C GLN A 296 -32.54 -78.26 38.74
N CYS A 297 -31.65 -77.94 39.68
CA CYS A 297 -31.90 -77.01 40.80
C CYS A 297 -31.24 -75.64 40.63
N ASP A 298 -30.67 -75.38 39.46
CA ASP A 298 -30.03 -74.11 39.11
C ASP A 298 -30.85 -73.38 38.04
N VAL A 299 -31.04 -72.07 38.19
CA VAL A 299 -31.82 -71.26 37.24
C VAL A 299 -30.85 -70.49 36.37
N ALA A 300 -30.97 -70.62 35.04
CA ALA A 300 -30.15 -69.83 34.13
C ALA A 300 -30.46 -68.32 34.30
N GLU A 301 -29.43 -67.50 34.46
CA GLU A 301 -29.57 -66.06 34.60
C GLU A 301 -29.55 -65.39 33.25
N MET A 302 -30.50 -64.47 33.12
CA MET A 302 -30.62 -63.60 31.98
C MET A 302 -30.14 -62.21 32.34
N CYS A 303 -29.60 -61.50 31.35
CA CYS A 303 -29.25 -60.10 31.50
C CYS A 303 -30.46 -59.27 31.94
N THR A 304 -30.23 -58.11 32.54
CA THR A 304 -31.34 -57.22 32.93
C THR A 304 -31.77 -56.27 31.81
N GLY A 305 -30.94 -56.11 30.79
CA GLY A 305 -31.08 -55.04 29.78
C GLY A 305 -30.61 -53.66 30.24
N SER A 306 -30.05 -53.55 31.45
CA SER A 306 -29.69 -52.27 32.07
C SER A 306 -28.30 -52.27 32.75
N SER A 307 -27.57 -53.38 32.66
CA SER A 307 -26.27 -53.59 33.30
C SER A 307 -25.45 -54.56 32.46
N GLY A 308 -24.14 -54.33 32.35
CA GLY A 308 -23.22 -55.25 31.70
C GLY A 308 -22.92 -56.49 32.55
N TYR A 309 -23.22 -56.46 33.85
CA TYR A 309 -23.01 -57.59 34.76
C TYR A 309 -24.16 -58.59 34.70
N CYS A 310 -23.82 -59.89 34.72
CA CYS A 310 -24.79 -60.96 34.94
C CYS A 310 -25.34 -60.89 36.37
N PRO A 311 -26.65 -61.11 36.61
CA PRO A 311 -27.21 -61.15 37.96
C PRO A 311 -26.53 -62.18 38.88
N VAL A 312 -26.75 -62.04 40.18
CA VAL A 312 -26.28 -63.02 41.18
C VAL A 312 -26.93 -64.39 40.97
N ASP A 313 -26.29 -65.44 41.48
CA ASP A 313 -26.73 -66.85 41.32
C ASP A 313 -28.15 -67.04 41.87
N ALA A 314 -29.04 -67.54 41.02
CA ALA A 314 -30.43 -67.80 41.33
C ALA A 314 -30.72 -69.30 41.28
N TYR A 315 -31.21 -69.83 42.40
CA TYR A 315 -31.51 -71.26 42.52
C TYR A 315 -33.01 -71.52 42.40
N ALA A 316 -33.36 -72.72 41.96
CA ALA A 316 -34.74 -73.15 41.87
C ALA A 316 -35.38 -73.20 43.27
N SER A 317 -36.68 -72.88 43.35
CA SER A 317 -37.39 -72.87 44.63
C SER A 317 -37.39 -74.25 45.29
N GLU A 318 -37.59 -74.29 46.61
CA GLU A 318 -37.72 -75.55 47.38
C GLU A 318 -38.92 -76.43 46.94
N THR A 319 -39.80 -75.92 46.07
CA THR A 319 -40.92 -76.65 45.48
C THR A 319 -40.59 -77.24 44.11
N THR A 320 -39.40 -76.97 43.57
CA THR A 320 -38.99 -77.44 42.25
C THR A 320 -38.58 -78.91 42.35
N THR A 321 -39.21 -79.75 41.54
CA THR A 321 -38.90 -81.18 41.48
C THR A 321 -37.59 -81.43 40.75
N CYS A 322 -36.78 -82.32 41.28
CA CYS A 322 -35.52 -82.74 40.67
C CYS A 322 -35.39 -84.27 40.67
N THR A 323 -34.27 -84.77 40.18
CA THR A 323 -33.93 -86.20 40.11
C THR A 323 -32.66 -86.40 40.94
N GLY A 324 -32.85 -86.89 42.15
CA GLY A 324 -31.79 -87.15 43.11
C GLY A 324 -30.99 -88.41 42.80
N LYS A 325 -30.14 -88.82 43.74
CA LYS A 325 -29.29 -90.01 43.56
C LYS A 325 -30.06 -91.31 43.76
N SER A 326 -31.12 -91.26 44.55
CA SER A 326 -31.84 -92.45 45.04
C SER A 326 -33.18 -92.62 44.34
N THR A 327 -33.18 -92.91 43.03
CA THR A 327 -34.41 -92.88 42.22
C THR A 327 -35.04 -94.25 41.94
N GLY A 328 -36.37 -94.32 41.91
CA GLY A 328 -37.15 -95.44 41.38
C GLY A 328 -37.51 -96.55 42.38
N GLY A 329 -37.22 -96.38 43.67
CA GLY A 329 -37.62 -97.31 44.74
C GLY A 329 -39.07 -97.11 45.19
N ILE A 330 -39.71 -98.12 45.80
CA ILE A 330 -41.07 -97.98 46.36
C ILE A 330 -41.12 -96.92 47.47
N CYS A 331 -39.99 -96.67 48.14
CA CYS A 331 -39.80 -95.67 49.19
C CYS A 331 -39.28 -94.32 48.70
N ASP A 332 -39.00 -94.21 47.41
CA ASP A 332 -38.56 -92.97 46.79
C ASP A 332 -39.74 -91.99 46.75
N GLY A 333 -39.54 -90.81 47.33
CA GLY A 333 -40.47 -89.69 47.26
C GLY A 333 -40.17 -88.82 46.04
N GLN A 334 -40.83 -87.66 45.95
CA GLN A 334 -40.52 -86.71 44.88
C GLN A 334 -39.38 -85.82 45.38
N ASP A 335 -38.19 -85.97 44.80
CA ASP A 335 -37.02 -85.15 45.15
C ASP A 335 -37.27 -83.68 44.84
N LEU A 336 -36.75 -82.81 45.73
CA LEU A 336 -36.95 -81.37 45.68
C LEU A 336 -35.62 -80.63 45.81
N CYS A 337 -35.55 -79.45 45.21
CA CYS A 337 -34.41 -78.56 45.38
C CYS A 337 -34.35 -77.97 46.79
N ASP A 338 -33.16 -77.55 47.25
CA ASP A 338 -32.94 -76.94 48.57
C ASP A 338 -32.90 -75.40 48.58
N GLY A 339 -33.21 -74.75 47.44
CA GLY A 339 -33.06 -73.31 47.27
C GLY A 339 -31.61 -72.81 47.20
N LYS A 340 -30.62 -73.72 47.13
CA LYS A 340 -29.17 -73.43 47.09
C LYS A 340 -28.46 -74.17 45.95
N GLY A 341 -29.20 -74.70 44.99
CA GLY A 341 -28.67 -75.37 43.80
C GLY A 341 -28.51 -76.87 43.92
N ASN A 342 -28.87 -77.49 45.06
CA ASN A 342 -28.76 -78.94 45.24
C ASN A 342 -30.12 -79.62 45.14
N CYS A 343 -30.14 -80.79 44.52
CA CYS A 343 -31.28 -81.71 44.58
C CYS A 343 -31.16 -82.57 45.84
N VAL A 344 -32.22 -82.58 46.66
CA VAL A 344 -32.28 -83.35 47.90
C VAL A 344 -33.22 -84.53 47.70
N ASP A 345 -32.71 -85.73 47.97
CA ASP A 345 -33.51 -86.95 47.96
C ASP A 345 -34.62 -86.83 49.03
N VAL A 346 -35.88 -86.97 48.61
CA VAL A 346 -37.02 -86.97 49.53
C VAL A 346 -37.53 -88.40 49.66
N TYR A 347 -37.57 -88.93 50.87
CA TYR A 347 -38.04 -90.29 51.13
C TYR A 347 -39.49 -90.27 51.62
N LYS A 348 -40.26 -91.29 51.23
CA LYS A 348 -41.61 -91.49 51.76
C LYS A 348 -41.54 -91.70 53.29
N PRO A 349 -42.54 -91.22 54.05
CA PRO A 349 -42.52 -91.36 55.51
C PRO A 349 -42.44 -92.82 55.91
N SER A 350 -41.85 -93.10 57.07
CA SER A 350 -41.66 -94.46 57.61
C SER A 350 -42.95 -95.23 57.88
N SER A 351 -44.11 -94.59 57.74
CA SER A 351 -45.42 -95.24 57.73
C SER A 351 -45.78 -95.88 56.38
N THR A 352 -44.98 -95.67 55.33
CA THR A 352 -45.23 -96.19 53.98
C THR A 352 -44.79 -97.65 53.87
N VAL A 353 -45.72 -98.54 53.51
CA VAL A 353 -45.44 -99.96 53.27
C VAL A 353 -44.74 -100.13 51.93
N CYS A 354 -43.53 -100.69 51.93
CA CYS A 354 -42.75 -100.97 50.72
C CYS A 354 -42.83 -102.44 50.27
N ARG A 355 -43.11 -103.36 51.19
CA ARG A 355 -43.49 -104.75 50.89
C ARG A 355 -44.66 -105.16 51.77
N ALA A 356 -45.78 -105.50 51.16
CA ALA A 356 -46.92 -106.04 51.89
C ALA A 356 -46.61 -107.43 52.48
N SER A 357 -47.21 -107.75 53.63
CA SER A 357 -47.15 -109.07 54.25
C SER A 357 -47.80 -110.14 53.35
N LYS A 358 -47.12 -111.26 53.16
CA LYS A 358 -47.57 -112.46 52.43
C LYS A 358 -47.82 -113.62 53.41
N GLY A 359 -48.82 -113.47 54.27
CA GLY A 359 -49.35 -114.55 55.12
C GLY A 359 -49.05 -114.40 56.61
N GLN A 360 -49.50 -115.36 57.43
CA GLN A 360 -49.53 -115.26 58.90
C GLN A 360 -48.15 -115.23 59.58
N CYS A 361 -47.06 -115.46 58.85
CA CYS A 361 -45.68 -115.44 59.37
C CYS A 361 -44.77 -114.40 58.67
N ASP A 362 -45.35 -113.47 57.90
CA ASP A 362 -44.61 -112.41 57.21
C ASP A 362 -45.06 -111.04 57.70
N VAL A 363 -44.12 -110.12 57.93
CA VAL A 363 -44.40 -108.76 58.42
C VAL A 363 -44.24 -107.79 57.26
N ALA A 364 -45.11 -106.77 57.18
CA ALA A 364 -44.96 -105.73 56.19
C ALA A 364 -43.63 -104.97 56.42
N GLU A 365 -42.89 -104.71 55.34
CA GLU A 365 -41.71 -103.85 55.38
C GLU A 365 -42.14 -102.42 55.09
N TYR A 366 -41.53 -101.49 55.83
CA TYR A 366 -41.79 -100.06 55.73
C TYR A 366 -40.55 -99.33 55.25
N CYS A 367 -40.74 -98.16 54.66
CA CYS A 367 -39.64 -97.27 54.31
C CYS A 367 -38.86 -96.84 55.55
N SER A 368 -37.54 -96.73 55.42
CA SER A 368 -36.61 -96.31 56.47
C SER A 368 -35.72 -95.19 55.97
#